data_AF-A0A2U3QDD0-F1
#
_entry.id   AF-A0A2U3QDD0-F1
#
_cell.length_a   1.000
_cell.length_b   1.000
_cell.length_c   1.000
_cell.angle_alpha   90.00
_cell.angle_beta   90.00
_cell.angle_gamma   90.00
#
_symmetry.space_group_name_H-M   'P 1'
#
loop_
_entity.id
_entity.type
_entity.pdbx_description
1 polymer ?
#
loop_
_entity_poly.entity_id
_entity_poly.type
_entity_poly.pdbx_seq_one_letter_code
_entity_poly.pdbx_strand_id
1 'polypeptide(L)' 'MQAKCIARHFLENIEVSLAPGYKPDWQMWPIPKPRDGLRVTVRAA' A
#
# COMPACT_ATOMS: atom_id res chain seq x y z
N MET A 1 7.57 -14.79 -7.03
CA MET A 1 7.61 -15.43 -5.69
C MET A 1 7.89 -14.42 -4.57
N GLN A 2 8.92 -13.58 -4.70
CA GLN A 2 9.32 -12.59 -3.68
C GLN A 2 8.18 -11.67 -3.19
N ALA A 3 7.45 -11.03 -4.11
CA ALA A 3 6.34 -10.13 -3.74
C ALA A 3 5.24 -10.82 -2.92
N LYS A 4 4.96 -12.10 -3.20
CA LYS A 4 3.96 -12.89 -2.47
C LYS A 4 4.44 -13.23 -1.05
N CYS A 5 5.71 -13.61 -0.90
CA CYS A 5 6.29 -13.88 0.41
C CYS A 5 6.31 -12.61 1.28
N ILE A 6 6.69 -11.47 0.71
CA ILE A 6 6.64 -10.17 1.41
C ILE A 6 5.20 -9.85 1.81
N ALA A 7 4.24 -9.95 0.89
CA ALA A 7 2.84 -9.66 1.18
C ALA A 7 2.28 -10.56 2.29
N ARG A 8 2.61 -11.86 2.32
CA ARG A 8 2.18 -12.77 3.38
C ARG A 8 2.66 -12.30 4.75
N HIS A 9 3.97 -12.10 4.93
CA HIS A 9 4.51 -11.72 6.24
C HIS A 9 4.13 -10.30 6.65
N PHE A 10 4.03 -9.38 5.69
CA PHE A 10 3.59 -8.02 5.94
C PHE A 10 2.14 -7.97 6.45
N LEU A 11 1.20 -8.59 5.73
CA LEU A 11 -0.22 -8.55 6.08
C LEU A 11 -0.57 -9.40 7.31
N GLU A 12 0.27 -10.36 7.68
CA GLU A 12 0.09 -11.17 8.89
C GLU A 12 0.51 -10.43 10.17
N ASN A 13 1.50 -9.55 10.10
CA ASN A 13 2.12 -8.94 11.30
C ASN A 13 1.90 -7.42 11.39
N ILE A 14 1.39 -6.78 10.34
CA ILE A 14 1.30 -5.32 10.25
C ILE A 14 -0.12 -4.91 9.88
N GLU A 15 -0.72 -4.09 10.75
CA GLU A 15 -1.93 -3.34 10.43
C GLU A 15 -1.56 -2.14 9.55
N VAL A 16 -2.27 -1.97 8.44
CA VAL A 16 -2.00 -0.92 7.44
C VAL A 16 -3.26 -0.09 7.24
N SER A 17 -3.13 1.24 7.38
CA SER A 17 -4.24 2.17 7.19
C SER A 17 -3.84 3.36 6.31
N LEU A 18 -4.86 4.02 5.75
CA LEU A 18 -4.72 5.25 4.98
C LEU A 18 -5.10 6.45 5.84
N ALA A 19 -4.56 7.63 5.50
CA ALA A 19 -4.97 8.86 6.15
C ALA A 19 -6.47 9.12 5.92
N PRO A 20 -7.20 9.69 6.90
CA PRO A 20 -8.61 10.04 6.72
C PRO A 20 -8.82 10.93 5.50
N GLY A 21 -9.78 10.56 4.64
CA GLY A 21 -10.10 11.32 3.43
C GLY A 21 -9.06 11.23 2.30
N TYR A 22 -8.07 10.34 2.39
CA TYR A 22 -7.08 10.13 1.34
C TYR A 22 -7.74 9.77 0.01
N LYS A 23 -7.44 10.56 -1.04
CA LYS A 23 -7.87 10.33 -2.42
C LYS A 23 -6.63 10.28 -3.30
N PRO A 24 -6.21 9.09 -3.77
CA PRO A 24 -5.04 8.97 -4.64
C PRO A 24 -5.28 9.66 -5.99
N ASP A 25 -4.32 10.49 -6.40
CA ASP A 25 -4.21 10.93 -7.79
C ASP A 25 -3.56 9.81 -8.60
N TRP A 26 -4.33 9.22 -9.52
CA TRP A 26 -3.92 8.05 -10.27
C TRP A 26 -3.21 8.43 -11.58
N GLN A 27 -2.01 7.91 -11.76
CA GLN A 27 -1.45 7.70 -13.08
C GLN A 27 -2.03 6.40 -13.65
N MET A 28 -2.87 6.47 -14.67
CA MET A 28 -3.51 5.26 -15.23
C MET A 28 -2.61 4.47 -16.18
N TRP A 29 -1.67 5.10 -16.90
CA TRP A 29 -0.91 4.45 -17.97
C TRP A 29 0.62 4.63 -17.83
N PRO A 30 1.44 3.64 -18.24
CA PRO A 30 1.05 2.34 -18.81
C PRO A 30 0.59 1.30 -17.77
N ILE A 31 0.91 1.50 -16.49
CA ILE A 31 0.45 0.67 -15.37
C ILE A 31 -0.15 1.60 -14.32
N PRO A 32 -1.42 1.38 -13.91
CA PRO A 32 -2.07 2.19 -12.90
C PRO A 32 -1.28 2.25 -11.58
N LYS A 33 -0.94 3.46 -11.11
CA LYS A 33 -0.33 3.67 -9.80
C LYS A 33 -0.68 5.06 -9.22
N PRO A 34 -0.75 5.22 -7.89
CA PRO A 34 -0.81 6.54 -7.27
C PRO A 34 0.46 7.32 -7.55
N ARG A 35 0.35 8.61 -7.88
CA ARG A 35 1.52 9.47 -8.17
C ARG A 35 2.38 9.74 -6.95
N ASP A 36 1.80 9.68 -5.78
CA ASP A 36 2.44 9.97 -4.49
C ASP A 36 3.14 8.75 -3.87
N GLY A 37 3.08 7.58 -4.54
CA GLY A 37 3.69 6.34 -4.07
C GLY A 37 2.91 5.60 -3.00
N LEU A 38 1.62 5.94 -2.76
CA LEU A 38 0.73 5.29 -1.78
C LEU A 38 1.27 5.36 -0.34
N ARG A 39 1.15 6.54 0.29
CA ARG A 39 1.55 6.69 1.69
C ARG A 39 0.58 5.96 2.62
N VAL A 40 1.14 5.14 3.52
CA VAL A 40 0.38 4.36 4.50
C VAL A 40 0.92 4.58 5.90
N THR A 41 0.04 4.41 6.90
CA THR A 41 0.43 4.28 8.30
C THR A 41 0.49 2.80 8.64
N VAL A 42 1.53 2.39 9.36
CA VAL A 42 1.76 1.00 9.77
C VAL A 42 1.81 0.89 11.29
N ARG A 43 1.31 -0.21 11.82
CA ARG A 43 1.40 -0.59 13.24
C ARG A 43 1.63 -2.10 13.34
N ALA A 44 2.39 -2.55 14.33
CA ALA A 44 2.47 -3.97 14.66
C ALA A 44 1.07 -4.47 15.07
N ALA A 45 0.62 -5.57 14.44
CA ALA A 45 -0.66 -6.21 14.72
C ALA A 45 -0.68 -6.87 16.12
#